data_AF-A0A925BC87-F1
#
_entry.id   AF-A0A925BC87-F1
#
_cell.length_a   1.000
_cell.length_b   1.000
_cell.length_c   1.000
_cell.angle_alpha   90.00
_cell.angle_beta   90.00
_cell.angle_gamma   90.00
#
_symmetry.space_group_name_H-M   'P 1'
#
loop_
_entity.id
_entity.type
_entity.pdbx_description
1 polymer ?
#
loop_
_entity_poly.entity_id
_entity_poly.type
_entity_poly.pdbx_seq_one_letter_code
_entity_poly.pdbx_strand_id
1 'polypeptide(L)'
;VSGSRVNSNPNISLALADLNAPAKTVLLFEVEGNTGIDVRIPDSEGFYDINYNSSPFGNGTVSGFSPAGGGTSDQCYPGGIALKYATGYMGRRDIAGYECFYTGKEGRHTGGANYLLGDGHAKWHKGTQVSSGYSAVSETGTQEPWQYGRAAGTSGTFPGGGAPAITFSTK
;
A
#
# COMPACT_ATOMS: atom_id res chain seq x y z
N VAL A 1 -22.71 -51.87 17.87
CA VAL A 1 -21.87 -50.78 18.41
C VAL A 1 -21.85 -49.67 17.37
N SER A 2 -22.77 -48.70 17.45
CA SER A 2 -22.85 -47.56 16.54
C SER A 2 -22.15 -46.38 17.19
N GLY A 3 -20.94 -46.06 16.71
CA GLY A 3 -20.15 -44.93 17.20
C GLY A 3 -20.66 -43.64 16.57
N SER A 4 -21.49 -42.89 17.31
CA SER A 4 -21.76 -41.49 17.02
C SER A 4 -20.44 -40.73 17.07
N ARG A 5 -20.00 -40.21 15.92
CA ARG A 5 -18.87 -39.28 15.87
C ARG A 5 -19.32 -37.95 16.45
N VAL A 6 -19.06 -37.73 17.74
CA VAL A 6 -19.20 -36.43 18.37
C VAL A 6 -18.05 -35.56 17.89
N ASN A 7 -18.36 -34.52 17.12
CA ASN A 7 -17.41 -33.44 16.84
C ASN A 7 -17.17 -32.68 18.16
N SER A 8 -16.01 -32.88 18.78
CA SER A 8 -15.63 -32.31 20.07
C SER A 8 -15.12 -30.87 19.98
N ASN A 9 -15.47 -30.12 18.93
CA ASN A 9 -15.11 -28.71 18.82
C ASN A 9 -16.32 -27.83 19.14
N PRO A 10 -16.56 -27.45 20.41
CA PRO A 10 -17.68 -26.61 20.78
C PRO A 10 -17.44 -25.21 20.23
N ASN A 11 -18.18 -24.83 19.20
CA ASN A 11 -18.45 -23.44 18.84
C ASN A 11 -17.23 -22.48 18.91
N ILE A 12 -16.13 -22.78 18.22
CA ILE A 12 -15.33 -21.69 17.64
C ILE A 12 -16.15 -21.13 16.49
N SER A 13 -17.14 -20.31 16.85
CA SER A 13 -17.76 -19.35 15.97
C SER A 13 -16.90 -18.09 16.01
N LEU A 14 -15.61 -18.24 15.68
CA LEU A 14 -14.82 -17.09 15.25
C LEU A 14 -15.45 -16.71 13.91
N ALA A 15 -16.13 -15.57 13.87
CA ALA A 15 -16.46 -15.00 12.57
C ALA A 15 -15.14 -14.85 11.81
N LEU A 16 -15.14 -14.99 10.48
CA LEU A 16 -13.95 -14.69 9.69
C LEU A 16 -13.39 -13.28 10.01
N ALA A 17 -14.25 -12.38 10.47
CA ALA A 17 -13.93 -11.04 10.96
C ALA A 17 -13.10 -11.01 12.28
N ASP A 18 -13.13 -12.07 13.10
CA ASP A 18 -12.37 -12.17 14.35
C ASP A 18 -10.92 -12.58 14.10
N LEU A 19 -10.57 -13.02 12.89
CA LEU A 19 -9.20 -13.34 12.50
C LEU A 19 -8.41 -12.05 12.21
N ASN A 20 -8.07 -11.31 13.26
CA ASN A 20 -7.27 -10.10 13.14
C ASN A 20 -5.80 -10.47 12.98
N ALA A 21 -5.39 -10.74 11.74
CA ALA A 21 -4.01 -11.07 11.43
C ALA A 21 -3.10 -9.86 11.75
N PRO A 22 -2.02 -10.05 12.54
CA PRO A 22 -1.27 -8.98 13.21
C PRO A 22 -0.39 -8.16 12.26
N ALA A 23 -0.28 -8.51 10.97
CA ALA A 23 0.54 -7.73 10.07
C ALA A 23 -0.18 -6.45 9.67
N LYS A 24 0.48 -5.33 9.93
CA LYS A 24 0.09 -4.00 9.46
C LYS A 24 0.93 -3.52 8.30
N THR A 25 1.93 -4.28 7.87
CA THR A 25 2.86 -3.88 6.81
C THR A 25 2.30 -4.23 5.45
N VAL A 26 2.25 -3.26 4.54
CA VAL A 26 1.82 -3.44 3.15
C VAL A 26 2.93 -4.10 2.34
N LEU A 27 2.60 -5.19 1.65
CA LEU A 27 3.45 -5.86 0.66
C LEU A 27 3.07 -5.49 -0.77
N LEU A 28 1.77 -5.50 -1.09
CA LEU A 28 1.25 -5.13 -2.40
C LEU A 28 0.04 -4.21 -2.27
N PHE A 29 -0.17 -3.37 -3.27
CA PHE A 29 -1.27 -2.42 -3.36
C PHE A 29 -1.65 -2.19 -4.83
N GLU A 30 -2.80 -1.56 -5.04
CA GLU A 30 -3.33 -1.34 -6.37
C GLU A 30 -2.73 -0.13 -7.09
N VAL A 31 -2.44 -0.34 -8.38
CA VAL A 31 -2.02 0.70 -9.33
C VAL A 31 -2.90 0.65 -10.59
N GLU A 32 -2.80 1.68 -11.43
CA GLU A 32 -3.46 1.79 -12.74
C GLU A 32 -2.48 2.26 -13.81
N GLY A 33 -2.75 1.97 -15.08
CA GLY A 33 -2.03 2.58 -16.21
C GLY A 33 -0.62 2.04 -16.43
N ASN A 34 -0.31 0.87 -15.87
CA ASN A 34 0.90 0.15 -16.24
C ASN A 34 0.82 -0.36 -17.68
N THR A 35 1.47 0.35 -18.60
CA THR A 35 1.53 0.00 -20.03
C THR A 35 2.97 -0.34 -20.39
N GLY A 36 3.37 -1.59 -20.18
CA GLY A 36 4.76 -2.02 -20.40
C GLY A 36 5.13 -3.36 -19.76
N ILE A 37 4.27 -3.88 -18.88
CA ILE A 37 4.43 -5.22 -18.28
C ILE A 37 3.51 -6.22 -18.98
N ASP A 38 4.08 -7.31 -19.49
CA ASP A 38 3.34 -8.46 -19.98
C ASP A 38 3.30 -9.54 -18.89
N VAL A 39 2.18 -9.63 -18.19
CA VAL A 39 1.97 -10.57 -17.07
C VAL A 39 2.08 -12.05 -17.47
N ARG A 40 2.16 -12.38 -18.76
CA ARG A 40 2.35 -13.74 -19.26
C ARG A 40 3.82 -14.14 -19.31
N ILE A 41 4.73 -13.18 -19.18
CA ILE A 41 6.18 -13.39 -19.20
C ILE A 41 6.67 -13.36 -17.75
N PRO A 42 6.98 -14.52 -17.15
CA PRO A 42 7.35 -14.65 -15.75
C PRO A 42 8.79 -14.15 -15.53
N ASP A 43 8.95 -12.83 -15.51
CA ASP A 43 10.19 -12.03 -15.35
C ASP A 43 10.17 -10.75 -16.22
N SER A 44 9.04 -10.36 -16.84
CA SER A 44 8.98 -9.05 -17.52
C SER A 44 8.98 -7.92 -16.49
N GLU A 45 10.15 -7.62 -15.94
CA GLU A 45 10.49 -6.32 -15.42
C GLU A 45 10.77 -5.42 -16.64
N GLY A 46 9.71 -5.02 -17.36
CA GLY A 46 9.75 -4.03 -18.44
C GLY A 46 11.00 -4.08 -19.35
N PHE A 47 11.16 -5.14 -20.15
CA PHE A 47 12.22 -5.15 -21.15
C PHE A 47 11.92 -4.14 -22.27
N TYR A 48 12.50 -2.93 -22.18
CA TYR A 48 13.21 -2.29 -23.30
C TYR A 48 14.01 -1.02 -22.96
N ASP A 49 14.10 -0.59 -21.70
CA ASP A 49 14.92 0.56 -21.37
C ASP A 49 15.54 0.41 -19.97
N ILE A 50 16.87 0.34 -19.95
CA ILE A 50 17.76 0.32 -18.78
C ILE A 50 17.54 1.51 -17.83
N ASN A 51 16.70 2.48 -18.19
CA ASN A 51 16.24 3.56 -17.33
C ASN A 51 14.89 3.29 -16.62
N TYR A 52 14.19 2.19 -16.91
CA TYR A 52 12.80 1.94 -16.49
C TYR A 52 12.63 0.69 -15.63
N ASN A 53 13.57 0.46 -14.72
CA ASN A 53 13.48 -0.54 -13.66
C ASN A 53 12.45 -0.09 -12.59
N SER A 54 11.19 -0.08 -13.01
CA SER A 54 10.07 0.54 -12.32
C SER A 54 9.30 -0.53 -11.57
N SER A 55 9.85 -0.97 -10.44
CA SER A 55 9.03 -1.66 -9.45
C SER A 55 7.97 -0.69 -8.95
N PRO A 56 6.65 -0.95 -9.12
CA PRO A 56 5.63 -0.16 -8.44
C PRO A 56 5.74 -0.32 -6.92
N PHE A 57 6.49 -1.32 -6.43
CA PHE A 57 6.69 -1.58 -5.02
C PHE A 57 7.50 -0.43 -4.41
N GLY A 58 6.85 0.29 -3.51
CA GLY A 58 7.40 1.41 -2.78
C GLY A 58 8.39 1.02 -1.72
N ASN A 59 9.62 0.71 -2.14
CA ASN A 59 10.75 1.00 -1.29
C ASN A 59 11.22 2.40 -1.69
N GLY A 60 10.91 3.42 -0.90
CA GLY A 60 11.30 4.81 -1.13
C GLY A 60 12.83 5.01 -1.06
N THR A 61 13.62 4.28 -1.83
CA THR A 61 15.07 4.21 -1.67
C THR A 61 15.85 4.59 -2.92
N VAL A 62 15.19 4.90 -4.04
CA VAL A 62 15.89 5.35 -5.24
C VAL A 62 15.23 6.58 -5.84
N SER A 63 15.92 7.72 -5.65
CA SER A 63 15.67 9.03 -6.24
C SER A 63 14.32 9.63 -5.91
N GLY A 64 14.33 10.81 -5.29
CA GLY A 64 13.14 11.49 -4.78
C GLY A 64 11.99 11.51 -5.78
N PHE A 65 10.78 11.57 -5.21
CA PHE A 65 9.48 11.57 -5.88
C PHE A 65 8.80 10.21 -5.99
N SER A 66 8.55 9.58 -4.83
CA SER A 66 7.25 8.97 -4.45
C SER A 66 7.43 8.08 -3.21
N PRO A 67 6.37 7.84 -2.40
CA PRO A 67 6.31 6.68 -1.52
C PRO A 67 6.40 5.33 -2.29
N ALA A 68 6.30 5.34 -3.63
CA ALA A 68 6.69 4.29 -4.55
C ALA A 68 8.14 4.52 -4.99
N GLY A 69 8.90 3.46 -5.26
CA GLY A 69 10.25 3.61 -5.81
C GLY A 69 10.23 4.30 -7.19
N GLY A 70 11.39 4.28 -7.87
CA GLY A 70 11.66 4.96 -9.15
C GLY A 70 10.80 4.57 -10.36
N GLY A 71 9.62 3.95 -10.16
CA GLY A 71 8.66 3.63 -11.20
C GLY A 71 7.47 4.59 -11.37
N THR A 72 7.37 5.61 -10.53
CA THR A 72 6.25 6.57 -10.57
C THR A 72 6.66 8.03 -10.75
N SER A 73 7.95 8.33 -10.77
CA SER A 73 8.50 9.69 -10.74
C SER A 73 8.12 10.56 -11.94
N ASP A 74 7.84 9.94 -13.10
CA ASP A 74 7.66 10.69 -14.36
C ASP A 74 6.20 11.07 -14.65
N GLN A 75 5.26 10.63 -13.82
CA GLN A 75 3.80 10.73 -14.05
C GLN A 75 3.27 12.16 -14.14
N CYS A 76 4.01 13.13 -13.59
CA CYS A 76 3.65 14.53 -13.59
C CYS A 76 4.33 15.34 -14.71
N TYR A 77 5.20 14.69 -15.50
CA TYR A 77 5.83 15.32 -16.66
C TYR A 77 5.06 14.99 -17.96
N PRO A 78 4.96 15.94 -18.91
CA PRO A 78 4.38 15.67 -20.22
C PRO A 78 5.10 14.51 -20.92
N GLY A 79 4.36 13.45 -21.28
CA GLY A 79 4.91 12.25 -21.91
C GLY A 79 5.40 11.17 -20.94
N GLY A 80 5.25 11.37 -19.63
CA GLY A 80 5.61 10.38 -18.61
C GLY A 80 4.72 9.13 -18.62
N ILE A 81 5.23 8.07 -17.98
CA ILE A 81 4.54 6.78 -17.85
C ILE A 81 3.22 6.96 -17.10
N ALA A 82 2.16 6.31 -17.58
CA ALA A 82 0.80 6.45 -17.04
C ALA A 82 0.51 5.59 -15.80
N LEU A 83 1.53 4.99 -15.16
CA LEU A 83 1.33 4.28 -13.90
C LEU A 83 0.72 5.26 -12.88
N LYS A 84 -0.20 4.87 -12.01
CA LYS A 84 -0.75 5.73 -10.94
C LYS A 84 -1.22 4.89 -9.78
N TYR A 85 -1.28 5.46 -8.58
CA TYR A 85 -1.93 4.82 -7.45
C TYR A 85 -3.44 4.77 -7.63
N ALA A 86 -4.00 3.57 -7.47
CA ALA A 86 -5.44 3.37 -7.43
C ALA A 86 -5.99 3.29 -5.98
N THR A 87 -5.19 3.71 -5.00
CA THR A 87 -5.44 3.55 -3.56
C THR A 87 -6.26 4.66 -2.92
N GLY A 88 -6.37 5.81 -3.59
CA GLY A 88 -6.82 7.04 -2.96
C GLY A 88 -5.72 7.73 -2.19
N TYR A 89 -5.95 8.96 -1.73
CA TYR A 89 -4.92 9.74 -1.05
C TYR A 89 -4.56 9.13 0.29
N MET A 90 -3.29 8.77 0.43
CA MET A 90 -2.79 8.06 1.61
C MET A 90 -2.31 9.01 2.70
N GLY A 91 -2.35 8.53 3.94
CA GLY A 91 -1.69 9.18 5.07
C GLY A 91 -2.35 10.46 5.58
N ARG A 92 -3.51 10.85 5.05
CA ARG A 92 -4.14 12.16 5.35
C ARG A 92 -3.21 13.35 5.10
N ARG A 93 -2.30 13.22 4.13
CA ARG A 93 -1.36 14.27 3.75
C ARG A 93 -2.04 15.32 2.90
N ASP A 94 -1.45 16.52 2.89
CA ASP A 94 -1.70 17.46 1.81
C ASP A 94 -1.05 16.91 0.54
N ILE A 95 -1.84 16.84 -0.52
CA ILE A 95 -1.48 16.24 -1.82
C ILE A 95 -1.50 17.27 -2.94
N ALA A 96 -1.68 18.56 -2.61
CA ALA A 96 -1.72 19.64 -3.58
C ALA A 96 -0.46 19.63 -4.47
N GLY A 97 -0.63 19.55 -5.79
CA GLY A 97 0.46 19.46 -6.77
C GLY A 97 0.98 18.04 -7.01
N TYR A 98 0.40 17.04 -6.35
CA TYR A 98 0.77 15.62 -6.45
C TYR A 98 -0.44 14.74 -6.83
N GLU A 99 -1.52 15.35 -7.31
CA GLU A 99 -2.71 14.67 -7.79
C GLU A 99 -2.40 13.74 -8.97
N CYS A 100 -1.41 14.11 -9.79
CA CYS A 100 -0.95 13.33 -10.96
C CYS A 100 -0.48 11.91 -10.61
N PHE A 101 -0.02 11.67 -9.37
CA PHE A 101 0.42 10.35 -8.91
C PHE A 101 -0.74 9.38 -8.61
N TYR A 102 -1.97 9.87 -8.52
CA TYR A 102 -3.15 9.08 -8.15
C TYR A 102 -4.18 9.10 -9.27
N THR A 103 -4.95 8.03 -9.40
CA THR A 103 -6.12 8.01 -10.28
C THR A 103 -7.25 8.89 -9.75
N GLY A 104 -7.30 9.09 -8.43
CA GLY A 104 -8.24 9.99 -7.76
C GLY A 104 -8.13 9.93 -6.24
N LYS A 105 -8.90 10.81 -5.57
CA LYS A 105 -8.89 10.97 -4.10
C LYS A 105 -9.40 9.74 -3.35
N GLU A 106 -10.45 9.11 -3.86
CA GLU A 106 -11.21 8.05 -3.17
C GLU A 106 -10.67 6.64 -3.51
N GLY A 107 -9.68 6.50 -4.39
CA GLY A 107 -9.24 5.17 -4.85
C GLY A 107 -10.29 4.47 -5.74
N ARG A 108 -9.93 3.29 -6.26
CA ARG A 108 -10.73 2.58 -7.28
C ARG A 108 -12.00 1.91 -6.72
N HIS A 109 -12.00 1.50 -5.45
CA HIS A 109 -13.04 0.66 -4.87
C HIS A 109 -13.77 1.34 -3.72
N THR A 110 -14.95 1.92 -3.96
CA THR A 110 -15.87 2.47 -2.94
C THR A 110 -15.18 3.32 -1.85
N GLY A 111 -14.16 4.11 -2.22
CA GLY A 111 -13.40 4.92 -1.25
C GLY A 111 -12.08 4.31 -0.76
N GLY A 112 -11.60 3.21 -1.35
CA GLY A 112 -10.34 2.56 -0.98
C GLY A 112 -9.77 1.63 -2.05
N ALA A 113 -8.86 0.76 -1.63
CA ALA A 113 -8.24 -0.28 -2.47
C ALA A 113 -7.91 -1.54 -1.65
N ASN A 114 -7.57 -2.61 -2.35
CA ASN A 114 -7.06 -3.83 -1.75
C ASN A 114 -5.55 -3.73 -1.49
N TYR A 115 -5.13 -4.23 -0.33
CA TYR A 115 -3.74 -4.28 0.10
C TYR A 115 -3.40 -5.69 0.54
N LEU A 116 -2.33 -6.27 0.01
CA LEU A 116 -1.75 -7.50 0.55
C LEU A 116 -0.82 -7.14 1.70
N LEU A 117 -0.99 -7.79 2.85
CA LEU A 117 -0.23 -7.52 4.06
C LEU A 117 0.85 -8.58 4.31
N GLY A 118 1.78 -8.26 5.23
CA GLY A 118 2.93 -9.09 5.61
C GLY A 118 2.59 -10.52 6.05
N ASP A 119 1.35 -10.77 6.48
CA ASP A 119 0.84 -12.08 6.89
C ASP A 119 0.12 -12.84 5.76
N GLY A 120 0.14 -12.32 4.53
CA GLY A 120 -0.47 -12.93 3.36
C GLY A 120 -1.95 -12.63 3.17
N HIS A 121 -2.58 -11.83 4.03
CA HIS A 121 -3.98 -11.44 3.83
C HIS A 121 -4.13 -10.23 2.92
N ALA A 122 -5.12 -10.29 2.03
CA ALA A 122 -5.60 -9.12 1.32
C ALA A 122 -6.71 -8.45 2.12
N LYS A 123 -6.58 -7.14 2.41
CA LYS A 123 -7.60 -6.35 3.11
C LYS A 123 -7.91 -5.07 2.34
N TRP A 124 -9.17 -4.64 2.40
CA TRP A 124 -9.59 -3.37 1.83
C TRP A 124 -9.39 -2.24 2.85
N HIS A 125 -8.77 -1.14 2.42
CA HIS A 125 -8.60 0.06 3.24
C HIS A 125 -8.82 1.33 2.44
N LYS A 126 -9.33 2.38 3.09
CA LYS A 126 -9.31 3.73 2.54
C LYS A 126 -7.91 4.29 2.60
N GLY A 127 -7.47 5.04 1.59
CA GLY A 127 -6.16 5.70 1.58
C GLY A 127 -5.88 6.48 2.88
N THR A 128 -6.87 7.21 3.41
CA THR A 128 -6.77 7.98 4.66
C THR A 128 -6.51 7.15 5.94
N GLN A 129 -6.52 5.82 5.84
CA GLN A 129 -6.20 4.86 6.90
C GLN A 129 -4.83 4.18 6.69
N VAL A 130 -4.16 4.45 5.57
CA VAL A 130 -2.89 3.84 5.19
C VAL A 130 -1.78 4.86 5.35
N SER A 131 -0.76 4.52 6.14
CA SER A 131 0.43 5.35 6.30
C SER A 131 1.40 5.15 5.15
N SER A 132 1.77 6.24 4.48
CA SER A 132 2.66 6.27 3.31
C SER A 132 3.91 7.11 3.55
N GLY A 133 4.94 6.92 2.73
CA GLY A 133 6.19 7.68 2.80
C GLY A 133 7.42 6.79 2.88
N TYR A 134 8.56 7.41 3.14
CA TYR A 134 9.80 6.71 3.49
C TYR A 134 9.65 5.91 4.79
N SER A 135 10.53 4.94 5.04
CA SER A 135 10.52 4.18 6.29
C SER A 135 10.49 5.10 7.51
N ALA A 136 9.64 4.73 8.48
CA ALA A 136 9.52 5.41 9.75
C ALA A 136 10.88 5.40 10.48
N VAL A 137 11.16 6.45 11.25
CA VAL A 137 12.37 6.50 12.09
C VAL A 137 12.31 5.47 13.22
N SER A 138 11.11 5.17 13.69
CA SER A 138 10.84 4.25 14.80
C SER A 138 9.42 3.71 14.70
N GLU A 139 9.14 2.65 15.47
CA GLU A 139 7.80 2.05 15.52
C GLU A 139 6.70 2.99 16.04
N THR A 140 7.07 3.99 16.85
CA THR A 140 6.16 5.01 17.41
C THR A 140 6.20 6.33 16.65
N GLY A 141 7.02 6.41 15.59
CA GLY A 141 7.18 7.62 14.80
C GLY A 141 5.85 8.09 14.23
N THR A 142 5.54 9.37 14.42
CA THR A 142 4.40 10.01 13.76
C THR A 142 4.75 10.21 12.29
N GLN A 143 3.78 9.98 11.42
CA GLN A 143 3.95 10.25 10.00
C GLN A 143 4.21 11.74 9.79
N GLU A 144 5.22 12.06 8.99
CA GLU A 144 5.48 13.44 8.61
C GLU A 144 4.37 13.99 7.69
N PRO A 145 4.04 15.29 7.79
CA PRO A 145 2.87 15.87 7.11
C PRO A 145 3.06 16.10 5.61
N TRP A 146 4.31 16.17 5.15
CA TRP A 146 4.67 16.47 3.76
C TRP A 146 4.53 15.25 2.86
N GLN A 147 4.26 15.41 1.55
CA GLN A 147 4.03 14.26 0.65
C GLN A 147 5.23 13.29 0.56
N TYR A 148 6.45 13.78 0.74
CA TYR A 148 7.69 13.00 0.77
C TYR A 148 8.17 12.70 2.19
N GLY A 149 7.36 12.99 3.19
CA GLY A 149 7.71 12.70 4.56
C GLY A 149 7.75 11.20 4.85
N ARG A 150 8.32 10.83 5.99
CA ARG A 150 8.32 9.46 6.51
C ARG A 150 6.93 8.97 6.89
N ALA A 151 6.69 7.69 6.67
CA ALA A 151 5.53 6.94 7.13
C ALA A 151 5.45 6.95 8.68
N ALA A 152 4.24 6.78 9.21
CA ALA A 152 4.08 6.38 10.61
C ALA A 152 4.63 4.97 10.84
N GLY A 153 5.24 4.78 12.00
CA GLY A 153 5.57 3.45 12.48
C GLY A 153 4.31 2.61 12.75
N THR A 154 4.49 1.31 12.98
CA THR A 154 3.39 0.35 13.24
C THR A 154 2.54 0.67 14.48
N SER A 155 3.09 1.46 15.39
CA SER A 155 2.45 2.01 16.60
C SER A 155 2.42 3.55 16.59
N GLY A 156 2.67 4.17 15.43
CA GLY A 156 2.69 5.62 15.24
C GLY A 156 1.30 6.23 14.99
N THR A 157 1.28 7.50 14.62
CA THR A 157 0.04 8.25 14.33
C THR A 157 0.14 9.08 13.05
N PHE A 158 -1.01 9.48 12.49
CA PHE A 158 -1.10 10.45 11.41
C PHE A 158 -0.88 11.89 11.90
N PRO A 159 -0.57 12.84 10.99
CA PRO A 159 -0.69 14.27 11.29
C PRO A 159 -2.13 14.58 11.73
N GLY A 160 -2.28 15.27 12.86
CA GLY A 160 -3.61 15.54 13.45
C GLY A 160 -4.19 14.38 14.27
N GLY A 161 -3.45 13.29 14.46
CA GLY A 161 -3.81 12.18 15.33
C GLY A 161 -4.54 11.03 14.66
N GLY A 162 -4.73 9.94 15.43
CA GLY A 162 -5.25 8.66 14.95
C GLY A 162 -4.15 7.75 14.41
N ALA A 163 -4.25 6.46 14.72
CA ALA A 163 -3.29 5.46 14.27
C ALA A 163 -3.61 5.00 12.83
N PRO A 164 -2.58 4.68 12.01
CA PRO A 164 -2.79 4.00 10.75
C PRO A 164 -3.36 2.59 10.99
N ALA A 165 -4.23 2.15 10.10
CA ALA A 165 -4.67 0.76 10.06
C ALA A 165 -3.53 -0.14 9.53
N ILE A 166 -2.84 0.33 8.49
CA ILE A 166 -1.72 -0.34 7.83
C ILE A 166 -0.65 0.70 7.40
N THR A 167 0.60 0.28 7.24
CA THR A 167 1.75 1.15 6.94
C THR A 167 2.68 0.53 5.90
N PHE A 168 3.28 1.37 5.06
CA PHE A 168 4.37 0.99 4.16
C PHE A 168 5.73 0.84 4.86
N SER A 169 5.85 1.24 6.13
CA SER A 169 7.10 1.10 6.87
C SER A 169 7.39 -0.36 7.21
N THR A 170 8.54 -0.84 6.79
CA THR A 170 9.26 -1.92 7.48
C THR A 170 10.03 -1.29 8.64
N LYS A 171 10.29 -2.03 9.72
CA LYS A 171 11.32 -1.62 10.68
C LYS A 171 12.69 -1.66 10.01
#